data_AF-A0A1R3GK16-F1
#
_entry.id   AF-A0A1R3GK16-F1
#
_cell.length_a   1.000
_cell.length_b   1.000
_cell.length_c   1.000
_cell.angle_alpha   90.00
_cell.angle_beta   90.00
_cell.angle_gamma   90.00
#
_symmetry.space_group_name_H-M   'P 1'
#
loop_
_entity.id
_entity.type
_entity.pdbx_description
1 polymer ?
#
loop_
_entity_poly.entity_id
_entity_poly.type
_entity_poly.pdbx_seq_one_letter_code
_entity_poly.pdbx_strand_id
1 'polypeptide(L)' 'MEVTTSIPPARMFKAFVLEADTLIPKVVPGAIQHVELVEGDGGVGSIKKLTFGEASLKAML' A
#
# COMPACT_ATOMS: atom_id res chain seq x y z
N MET A 1 -17.21 4.19 3.91
CA MET A 1 -17.53 2.96 3.18
C MET A 1 -16.72 1.84 3.79
N GLU A 2 -17.36 0.78 4.24
CA GLU A 2 -16.68 -0.41 4.77
C GLU A 2 -16.58 -1.47 3.66
N VAL A 3 -15.50 -2.24 3.67
CA VAL A 3 -15.28 -3.35 2.72
C VAL A 3 -14.98 -4.60 3.53
N THR A 4 -15.84 -5.62 3.38
CA THR A 4 -15.66 -6.91 4.06
C THR A 4 -14.67 -7.80 3.29
N THR A 5 -13.89 -8.60 4.01
CA THR A 5 -12.97 -9.59 3.44
C THR A 5 -13.04 -10.90 4.21
N SER A 6 -12.86 -12.02 3.52
CA SER A 6 -12.75 -13.35 4.13
C SER A 6 -11.37 -13.60 4.74
N ILE A 7 -10.40 -12.73 4.50
CA ILE A 7 -9.04 -12.87 5.02
C ILE A 7 -9.01 -12.49 6.52
N PRO A 8 -8.41 -13.31 7.39
CA PRO A 8 -8.34 -13.03 8.83
C PRO A 8 -7.73 -11.65 9.14
N PRO A 9 -8.22 -10.93 10.18
CA PRO A 9 -7.79 -9.57 10.47
C PRO A 9 -6.27 -9.40 10.64
N ALA A 10 -5.61 -10.31 11.36
CA ALA A 10 -4.17 -10.24 11.59
C ALA A 10 -3.36 -10.32 10.27
N ARG A 11 -3.81 -11.15 9.32
CA ARG A 11 -3.17 -11.31 8.02
C ARG A 11 -3.41 -10.09 7.13
N MET A 12 -4.62 -9.52 7.17
CA MET A 12 -4.93 -8.29 6.46
C MET A 12 -4.11 -7.12 6.97
N PHE A 13 -4.04 -6.93 8.30
CA PHE A 13 -3.26 -5.86 8.91
C PHE A 13 -1.77 -5.98 8.55
N LYS A 14 -1.22 -7.19 8.66
CA LYS A 14 0.16 -7.44 8.24
C LYS A 14 0.39 -7.07 6.77
N ALA A 15 -0.48 -7.52 5.87
CA ALA A 15 -0.29 -7.29 4.43
C ALA A 15 -0.50 -5.82 4.00
N PHE A 16 -1.54 -5.16 4.51
CA PHE A 16 -1.96 -3.82 4.07
C PHE A 16 -1.34 -2.67 4.86
N VAL A 17 -0.79 -2.93 6.05
CA VAL A 17 -0.20 -1.89 6.91
C VAL A 17 1.29 -2.13 7.08
N LEU A 18 1.67 -3.30 7.61
CA LEU A 18 3.04 -3.57 7.99
C LEU A 18 3.94 -3.80 6.76
N GLU A 19 3.50 -4.64 5.81
CA GLU A 19 4.25 -5.06 4.63
C GLU A 19 3.78 -4.37 3.32
N ALA A 20 2.98 -3.32 3.44
CA ALA A 20 2.31 -2.66 2.32
C ALA A 20 3.29 -2.19 1.25
N ASP A 21 4.47 -1.77 1.66
CA ASP A 21 5.52 -1.24 0.80
C ASP A 21 6.09 -2.26 -0.18
N THR A 22 6.05 -3.54 0.21
CA THR A 22 6.52 -4.65 -0.64
C THR A 22 5.38 -5.36 -1.37
N LEU A 23 4.19 -5.41 -0.77
CA LEU A 23 3.05 -6.18 -1.29
C LEU A 23 2.16 -5.36 -2.23
N ILE A 24 1.82 -4.12 -1.89
CA ILE A 24 0.86 -3.34 -2.67
C ILE A 24 1.32 -3.12 -4.12
N PRO A 25 2.60 -2.76 -4.40
CA PRO A 25 3.07 -2.66 -5.79
C PRO A 25 2.97 -3.98 -6.57
N LYS A 26 2.96 -5.14 -5.90
CA LYS A 26 2.80 -6.45 -6.55
C LYS A 26 1.33 -6.82 -6.77
N VAL A 27 0.45 -6.40 -5.87
CA VAL A 27 -0.99 -6.68 -5.95
C VAL A 27 -1.68 -5.77 -6.97
N VAL A 28 -1.27 -4.50 -7.07
CA VAL A 28 -1.84 -3.52 -8.01
C VAL A 28 -0.75 -2.77 -8.81
N PRO A 29 0.08 -3.47 -9.60
CA PRO A 29 1.29 -2.92 -10.22
C PRO A 29 1.04 -1.76 -11.20
N GLY A 30 -0.16 -1.64 -11.77
CA GLY A 30 -0.52 -0.52 -12.65
C GLY A 30 -0.87 0.77 -11.89
N ALA A 31 -1.41 0.64 -10.68
CA ALA A 31 -1.91 1.76 -9.87
C ALA A 31 -0.85 2.29 -8.90
N ILE A 32 -0.02 1.40 -8.34
CA ILE A 32 1.06 1.76 -7.41
C ILE A 32 2.39 1.26 -7.97
N GLN A 33 3.30 2.18 -8.25
CA GLN A 33 4.62 1.88 -8.79
C GLN A 33 5.62 1.57 -7.68
N HIS A 34 5.71 2.44 -6.68
CA HIS A 34 6.62 2.31 -5.56
C HIS A 34 5.97 2.78 -4.27
N VAL A 35 6.40 2.18 -3.17
CA VAL A 35 6.16 2.67 -1.82
C VAL A 35 7.49 2.60 -1.09
N GLU A 36 7.95 3.72 -0.55
CA GLU A 36 9.27 3.88 0.04
C GLU A 36 9.11 4.32 1.49
N LEU A 37 9.80 3.63 2.42
CA LEU A 37 9.94 4.12 3.79
C LEU A 37 10.99 5.24 3.78
N VAL A 38 10.54 6.47 4.04
CA VAL A 38 11.40 7.66 3.98
C VAL A 38 11.98 7.98 5.36
N GLU A 39 11.20 7.76 6.42
CA GLU A 39 11.61 7.97 7.81
C GLU A 39 11.02 6.89 8.72
N GLY A 40 11.78 6.48 9.74
CA GLY A 40 11.37 5.47 10.73
C GLY A 40 11.81 4.05 10.38
N ASP A 41 11.14 3.07 11.01
CA ASP A 41 11.45 1.63 10.94
C ASP A 41 10.28 0.77 10.43
N GLY A 42 9.20 1.42 9.98
CA GLY A 42 7.95 0.77 9.58
C GLY A 42 6.92 0.65 10.71
N GLY A 43 7.29 1.01 11.95
CA GLY A 43 6.39 1.12 13.10
C GLY A 43 5.70 2.47 13.22
N VAL A 44 5.15 2.75 14.40
CA VAL A 44 4.42 4.00 14.70
C VAL A 44 5.31 5.22 14.48
N GLY A 45 4.79 6.22 13.78
CA GLY A 45 5.51 7.46 13.47
C GLY A 45 6.32 7.41 12.17
N SER A 46 6.37 6.27 11.48
CA SER A 46 7.05 6.14 10.19
C SER A 46 6.37 6.95 9.08
N ILE A 47 7.17 7.50 8.15
CA ILE A 47 6.70 8.21 6.96
C ILE A 47 6.97 7.35 5.73
N LYS A 48 5.92 6.99 4.98
CA LYS A 48 6.00 6.27 3.71
C LYS A 48 5.59 7.17 2.55
N LYS A 49 6.42 7.25 1.51
CA LYS A 49 6.11 7.91 0.23
C LYS A 49 5.52 6.90 -0.73
N LEU A 50 4.36 7.20 -1.30
CA LEU A 50 3.68 6.35 -2.28
C LEU A 50 3.70 7.04 -3.65
N THR A 51 4.21 6.33 -4.65
CA THR A 51 4.29 6.78 -6.05
C THR A 51 3.23 6.03 -6.86
N PHE A 52 2.27 6.79 -7.39
CA PHE A 52 1.21 6.26 -8.25
C PHE A 52 1.76 5.86 -9.61
N GLY A 53 1.26 4.76 -10.15
CA GLY A 53 1.54 4.29 -11.51
C GLY A 53 0.64 4.96 -12.55
N GLU A 54 0.94 4.71 -13.83
CA GLU A 54 0.25 5.34 -14.96
C GLU A 54 -1.26 5.09 -14.99
N ALA A 55 -1.75 3.95 -14.48
CA ALA A 55 -3.19 3.67 -14.46
C ALA A 55 -3.96 4.66 -13.59
N SER A 56 -3.34 5.11 -12.49
CA SER A 56 -3.93 6.12 -11.60
C SER A 56 -3.89 7.53 -12.21
N LEU A 57 -2.84 7.86 -12.96
CA LEU A 57 -2.76 9.13 -13.71
C LEU A 57 -3.86 9.26 -14.76
N LYS A 58 -4.12 8.18 -15.51
CA LYS A 58 -5.19 8.14 -16.52
C LYS A 58 -6.60 8.24 -15.94
N ALA A 59 -6.80 7.86 -14.68
CA ALA A 59 -8.10 7.97 -14.01
C ALA A 59 -8.41 9.39 -13.50
N MET A 60 -7.40 10.27 -13.45
CA MET A 60 -7.54 11.66 -12.99
C MET A 60 -7.63 12.68 -14.14
N LEU A 61 -7.35 12.25 -15.38
CA LEU A 61 -7.48 13.01 -16.62
C LEU A 61 -8.79 12.64 -17.33
#